data_AF-A0AAD7DVK9-F1
#
_entry.id   AF-A0AAD7DVK9-F1
#
_cell.length_a   1.000
_cell.length_b   1.000
_cell.length_c   1.000
_cell.angle_alpha   90.00
_cell.angle_beta   90.00
_cell.angle_gamma   90.00
#
_symmetry.space_group_name_H-M   'P 1'
#
loop_
_entity.id
_entity.type
_entity.pdbx_description
1 polymer ?
#
loop_
_entity_poly.entity_id
_entity_poly.type
_entity_poly.pdbx_seq_one_letter_code
_entity_poly.pdbx_strand_id
1 'polypeptide(L)'
;MDTSAHAASMFGGLPYFNPMMMMNVSGTCATTKLTQCRNFGILENDVTRKFYGDPERATDLSLADFMARKDVIEQVDSWAEETKQNMKWKPILYLYEIVKASAKRERDWGHLIFTDMTLTRFLLVMIFPDECDCGNFSHHDYGALTKYQADRFMSLLTYLHHTEGKPNWVRATYVTDSDNYTLDPLFLQSFDPPPSTARKIFHVTADAFVPCLLSAELDSIDTLLKQGGKRVPKTVRYQVLGGKDTRPDVSAVWKSKNSPVCSLRLRQQLRPHAVRQARPPLDLSIRSP
;
A
#
# COMPACT_ATOMS: atom_id res chain seq x y z
N MET A 1 -6.40 -3.46 -18.09
CA MET A 1 -5.47 -4.61 -18.08
C MET A 1 -4.05 -4.05 -18.04
N ASP A 2 -3.32 -4.24 -16.94
CA ASP A 2 -1.93 -3.81 -16.81
C ASP A 2 -1.01 -4.75 -17.61
N THR A 3 -0.72 -4.37 -18.85
CA THR A 3 0.24 -5.05 -19.73
C THR A 3 1.65 -5.09 -19.10
N SER A 4 1.99 -4.11 -18.24
CA SER A 4 3.26 -4.02 -17.53
C SER A 4 3.42 -5.05 -16.40
N ALA A 5 2.36 -5.38 -15.67
CA ALA A 5 2.39 -6.40 -14.61
C ALA A 5 2.55 -7.82 -15.20
N HIS A 6 1.90 -8.08 -16.33
CA HIS A 6 2.09 -9.33 -17.09
C HIS A 6 3.49 -9.41 -17.71
N ALA A 7 4.00 -8.33 -18.29
CA ALA A 7 5.36 -8.26 -18.82
C ALA A 7 6.41 -8.48 -17.71
N ALA A 8 6.27 -7.83 -16.56
CA ALA A 8 7.19 -8.01 -15.43
C ALA A 8 7.20 -9.46 -14.87
N SER A 9 6.07 -10.15 -14.94
CA SER A 9 5.97 -11.56 -14.56
C SER A 9 6.46 -12.52 -15.65
N MET A 10 6.33 -12.17 -16.92
CA MET A 10 6.78 -13.01 -18.06
C MET A 10 8.28 -12.87 -18.33
N PHE A 11 8.86 -11.71 -18.06
CA PHE A 11 10.27 -11.42 -18.38
C PHE A 11 11.20 -11.42 -17.16
N GLY A 12 10.68 -11.71 -15.96
CA GLY A 12 11.49 -11.77 -14.72
C GLY A 12 12.61 -12.83 -14.73
N GLY A 13 12.66 -13.71 -15.74
CA GLY A 13 13.73 -14.69 -15.98
C GLY A 13 14.65 -14.37 -17.16
N LEU A 14 14.44 -13.26 -17.89
CA LEU A 14 15.34 -12.88 -18.97
C LEU A 14 16.56 -12.14 -18.43
N PRO A 15 17.79 -12.47 -18.88
CA PRO A 15 18.93 -11.58 -18.66
C PRO A 15 18.57 -10.20 -19.24
N TYR A 16 18.93 -9.12 -18.53
CA TYR A 16 18.65 -7.72 -18.87
C TYR A 16 17.25 -7.15 -18.53
N PHE A 17 16.30 -7.92 -18.00
CA PHE A 17 15.04 -7.34 -17.52
C PHE A 17 15.23 -6.64 -16.16
N ASN A 18 15.17 -5.32 -16.16
CA ASN A 18 15.22 -4.51 -14.95
C ASN A 18 13.81 -4.02 -14.60
N PRO A 19 13.20 -4.45 -13.46
CA PRO A 19 11.90 -3.96 -12.98
C PRO A 19 11.84 -2.43 -12.82
N MET A 20 13.00 -1.79 -12.76
CA MET A 20 13.16 -0.34 -12.66
C MET A 20 13.00 0.37 -14.01
N MET A 21 12.92 -0.36 -15.12
CA MET A 21 12.76 0.19 -16.48
C MET A 21 11.31 0.12 -17.00
N MET A 22 10.40 -0.55 -16.27
CA MET A 22 8.97 -0.58 -16.61
C MET A 22 8.15 0.02 -15.47
N MET A 23 7.28 0.96 -15.82
CA MET A 23 6.37 1.58 -14.87
C MET A 23 5.25 0.60 -14.51
N ASN A 24 5.14 0.28 -13.22
CA ASN A 24 4.06 -0.56 -12.71
C ASN A 24 3.16 0.30 -11.83
N VAL A 25 2.13 0.89 -12.44
CA VAL A 25 1.19 1.78 -11.75
C VAL A 25 0.45 1.05 -10.64
N SER A 26 0.06 -0.22 -10.85
CA SER A 26 -0.61 -1.06 -9.84
C SER A 26 0.35 -1.91 -8.99
N GLY A 27 1.64 -1.61 -8.99
CA GLY A 27 2.62 -2.37 -8.21
C GLY A 27 2.48 -2.11 -6.71
N THR A 28 2.46 -3.20 -5.92
CA THR A 28 2.39 -3.16 -4.45
C THR A 28 3.75 -3.02 -3.76
N CYS A 29 4.86 -3.03 -4.49
CA CYS A 29 6.21 -2.94 -3.93
C CYS A 29 6.60 -1.47 -3.72
N ALA A 30 6.59 -1.01 -2.46
CA ALA A 30 6.93 0.37 -2.11
C ALA A 30 8.35 0.76 -2.55
N THR A 31 9.33 -0.15 -2.39
CA THR A 31 10.72 0.10 -2.80
C THR A 31 10.82 0.42 -4.30
N THR A 32 10.16 -0.39 -5.13
CA THR A 32 10.13 -0.17 -6.59
C THR A 32 9.43 1.15 -6.90
N LYS A 33 8.26 1.38 -6.30
CA LYS A 33 7.47 2.59 -6.54
C LYS A 33 8.22 3.88 -6.19
N LEU A 34 8.83 3.96 -5.01
CA LEU A 34 9.59 5.12 -4.57
C LEU A 34 10.78 5.41 -5.48
N THR A 35 11.46 4.36 -5.93
CA THR A 35 12.58 4.54 -6.86
C THR A 35 12.09 4.95 -8.26
N GLN A 36 10.95 4.44 -8.71
CA GLN A 36 10.30 4.89 -9.94
C GLN A 36 9.86 6.35 -9.85
N CYS A 37 9.33 6.80 -8.70
CA CYS A 37 8.99 8.21 -8.49
C CYS A 37 10.23 9.10 -8.61
N ARG A 38 11.38 8.67 -8.09
CA ARG A 38 12.64 9.40 -8.22
C ARG A 38 13.14 9.45 -9.66
N ASN A 39 12.99 8.37 -10.42
CA ASN A 39 13.59 8.24 -11.75
C ASN A 39 12.69 8.77 -12.88
N PHE A 40 11.37 8.57 -12.79
CA PHE A 40 10.39 8.92 -13.82
C PHE A 40 9.49 10.09 -13.42
N GLY A 41 9.54 10.51 -12.16
CA GLY A 41 8.66 11.53 -11.60
C GLY A 41 7.42 10.96 -10.93
N ILE A 42 6.83 11.76 -10.06
CA ILE A 42 5.67 11.37 -9.23
C ILE A 42 4.41 11.22 -10.07
N LEU A 43 4.19 12.10 -11.06
CA LEU A 43 2.96 12.09 -11.88
C LEU A 43 2.79 10.79 -12.67
N GLU A 44 3.90 10.20 -13.09
CA GLU A 44 3.93 8.91 -13.77
C GLU A 44 3.57 7.73 -12.83
N ASN A 45 3.77 7.92 -11.53
CA ASN A 45 3.50 6.91 -10.51
C ASN A 45 2.16 7.11 -9.80
N ASP A 46 1.40 8.13 -10.23
CA ASP A 46 0.08 8.49 -9.71
C ASP A 46 -0.93 7.35 -9.92
N VAL A 47 -1.52 6.86 -8.82
CA VAL A 47 -2.52 5.79 -8.86
C VAL A 47 -3.96 6.32 -8.93
N THR A 48 -4.19 7.63 -8.94
CA THR A 48 -5.52 8.24 -9.02
C THR A 48 -6.34 7.67 -10.17
N ARG A 49 -5.73 7.46 -11.35
CA ARG A 49 -6.44 6.91 -12.53
C ARG A 49 -7.11 5.55 -12.28
N LYS A 50 -6.60 4.75 -11.34
CA LYS A 50 -7.21 3.47 -10.94
C LYS A 50 -8.59 3.69 -10.31
N PHE A 51 -8.70 4.70 -9.43
CA PHE A 51 -9.87 4.97 -8.61
C PHE A 51 -10.94 5.83 -9.31
N TYR A 52 -10.55 6.52 -10.38
CA TYR A 52 -11.50 7.19 -11.29
C TYR A 52 -12.02 6.26 -12.39
N GLY A 53 -11.49 5.03 -12.47
CA GLY A 53 -11.99 3.98 -13.35
C GLY A 53 -13.19 3.23 -12.77
N ASP A 54 -13.64 2.25 -13.53
CA ASP A 54 -14.68 1.30 -13.12
C ASP A 54 -14.15 0.35 -12.02
N PRO A 55 -14.79 0.27 -10.84
CA PRO A 55 -14.40 -0.64 -9.76
C PRO A 55 -14.29 -2.11 -10.18
N GLU A 56 -15.12 -2.57 -11.14
CA GLU A 56 -15.09 -3.96 -11.61
C GLU A 56 -13.76 -4.33 -12.30
N ARG A 57 -13.01 -3.32 -12.77
CA ARG A 57 -11.70 -3.50 -13.40
C ARG A 57 -10.56 -3.59 -12.38
N ALA A 58 -10.80 -3.25 -11.12
CA ALA A 58 -9.83 -3.34 -10.03
C ALA A 58 -9.89 -4.72 -9.36
N THR A 59 -9.45 -5.75 -10.08
CA THR A 59 -9.55 -7.15 -9.64
C THR A 59 -8.72 -7.51 -8.40
N ASP A 60 -7.88 -6.60 -7.94
CA ASP A 60 -6.99 -6.74 -6.78
C ASP A 60 -7.58 -6.15 -5.48
N LEU A 61 -8.75 -5.51 -5.54
CA LEU A 61 -9.46 -4.97 -4.38
C LEU A 61 -10.90 -5.47 -4.36
N SER A 62 -11.49 -5.55 -3.16
CA SER A 62 -12.94 -5.69 -3.03
C SER A 62 -13.63 -4.36 -3.43
N LEU A 63 -14.92 -4.41 -3.76
CA LEU A 63 -15.67 -3.18 -4.06
C LEU A 63 -15.64 -2.20 -2.88
N ALA A 64 -15.85 -2.70 -1.65
CA ALA A 64 -15.80 -1.88 -0.44
C ALA A 64 -14.41 -1.24 -0.25
N ASP A 65 -13.34 -2.02 -0.41
CA ASP A 65 -11.96 -1.53 -0.34
C ASP A 65 -11.63 -0.47 -1.39
N PHE A 66 -12.18 -0.64 -2.60
CA PHE A 66 -12.01 0.31 -3.70
C PHE A 66 -12.68 1.64 -3.38
N MET A 67 -13.93 1.59 -2.92
CA MET A 67 -14.71 2.79 -2.59
C MET A 67 -14.10 3.54 -1.42
N ALA A 68 -13.76 2.84 -0.33
CA ALA A 68 -13.10 3.48 0.83
C ALA A 68 -11.80 4.20 0.45
N ARG A 69 -10.99 3.61 -0.45
CA ARG A 69 -9.76 4.26 -0.93
C ARG A 69 -10.03 5.43 -1.84
N LYS A 70 -11.05 5.33 -2.70
CA LYS A 70 -11.49 6.41 -3.57
C LYS A 70 -11.95 7.61 -2.73
N ASP A 71 -12.76 7.38 -1.71
CA ASP A 71 -13.29 8.42 -0.83
C ASP A 71 -12.14 9.17 -0.11
N VAL A 72 -11.12 8.46 0.37
CA VAL A 72 -9.93 9.08 0.97
C VAL A 72 -9.13 9.89 -0.06
N ILE A 73 -8.97 9.39 -1.28
CA ILE A 73 -8.27 10.11 -2.37
C ILE A 73 -9.01 11.42 -2.70
N GLU A 74 -10.33 11.36 -2.86
CA GLU A 74 -11.15 12.53 -3.18
C GLU A 74 -11.11 13.58 -2.06
N GLN A 75 -11.08 13.16 -0.79
CA GLN A 75 -10.91 14.08 0.34
C GLN A 75 -9.56 14.81 0.33
N VAL A 76 -8.45 14.10 0.05
CA VAL A 76 -7.12 14.72 -0.05
C VAL A 76 -7.04 15.66 -1.26
N ASP A 77 -7.59 15.25 -2.40
CA ASP A 77 -7.61 16.08 -3.62
C ASP A 77 -8.44 17.36 -3.40
N SER A 78 -9.65 17.25 -2.82
CA SER A 78 -10.52 18.40 -2.53
C SER A 78 -9.85 19.39 -1.57
N TRP A 79 -9.24 18.88 -0.48
CA TRP A 79 -8.51 19.71 0.48
C TRP A 79 -7.31 20.43 -0.16
N ALA A 80 -6.57 19.75 -1.05
CA ALA A 80 -5.43 20.35 -1.74
C ALA A 80 -5.87 21.48 -2.69
N GLU A 81 -7.03 21.37 -3.33
CA GLU A 81 -7.62 22.42 -4.17
C GLU A 81 -8.09 23.63 -3.33
N GLU A 82 -8.76 23.40 -2.21
CA GLU A 82 -9.32 24.44 -1.34
C GLU A 82 -8.25 25.33 -0.70
N THR A 83 -7.17 24.71 -0.21
CA THR A 83 -6.16 25.44 0.56
C THR A 83 -5.31 26.40 -0.28
N LYS A 84 -5.40 26.33 -1.62
CA LYS A 84 -4.53 27.04 -2.58
C LYS A 84 -3.04 26.91 -2.26
N GLN A 85 -2.67 25.95 -1.43
CA GLN A 85 -1.30 25.58 -1.22
C GLN A 85 -0.90 24.99 -2.57
N ASN A 86 0.08 25.58 -3.25
CA ASN A 86 0.61 25.06 -4.52
C ASN A 86 1.22 23.63 -4.40
N MET A 87 0.97 22.93 -3.30
CA MET A 87 1.40 21.58 -2.99
C MET A 87 0.41 20.59 -3.58
N LYS A 88 0.77 20.02 -4.72
CA LYS A 88 0.05 18.88 -5.30
C LYS A 88 0.44 17.61 -4.53
N TRP A 89 -0.53 17.02 -3.86
CA TRP A 89 -0.41 15.71 -3.24
C TRP A 89 -0.85 14.65 -4.23
N LYS A 90 -0.08 13.57 -4.34
CA LYS A 90 -0.38 12.49 -5.28
C LYS A 90 -0.35 11.13 -4.59
N PRO A 91 -1.41 10.31 -4.73
CA PRO A 91 -1.37 8.94 -4.24
C PRO A 91 -0.42 8.15 -5.14
N ILE A 92 0.56 7.47 -4.54
CA ILE A 92 1.56 6.65 -5.26
C ILE A 92 1.44 5.16 -4.94
N LEU A 93 0.79 4.82 -3.82
CA LEU A 93 0.51 3.45 -3.38
C LEU A 93 -0.89 3.41 -2.78
N TYR A 94 -1.60 2.30 -2.99
CA TYR A 94 -2.94 2.07 -2.44
C TYR A 94 -3.08 0.76 -1.64
N LEU A 95 -2.12 -0.15 -1.81
CA LEU A 95 -1.88 -1.32 -0.99
C LEU A 95 -0.42 -1.69 -1.23
N TYR A 96 0.37 -1.75 -0.16
CA TYR A 96 1.81 -1.93 -0.31
C TYR A 96 2.45 -2.85 0.71
N GLU A 97 3.49 -3.50 0.23
CA GLU A 97 4.51 -4.14 1.03
C GLU A 97 5.85 -3.43 0.76
N ILE A 98 6.77 -3.51 1.72
CA ILE A 98 8.06 -2.81 1.61
C ILE A 98 8.84 -3.28 0.37
N VAL A 99 8.98 -4.60 0.24
CA VAL A 99 9.56 -5.28 -0.91
C VAL A 99 8.69 -6.48 -1.26
N LYS A 100 8.72 -6.93 -2.51
CA LYS A 100 7.88 -8.05 -2.97
C LYS A 100 8.00 -9.28 -2.05
N ALA A 101 6.85 -9.84 -1.70
CA ALA A 101 6.68 -10.97 -0.79
C ALA A 101 7.21 -10.74 0.65
N SER A 102 7.41 -9.49 1.10
CA SER A 102 7.73 -9.19 2.50
C SER A 102 6.51 -9.21 3.41
N ALA A 103 5.31 -8.89 2.88
CA ALA A 103 4.08 -8.93 3.66
C ALA A 103 3.56 -10.36 3.81
N LYS A 104 3.84 -10.98 4.98
CA LYS A 104 3.44 -12.37 5.27
C LYS A 104 2.13 -12.45 6.06
N ARG A 105 1.73 -11.35 6.69
CA ARG A 105 0.54 -11.22 7.54
C ARG A 105 -0.18 -9.92 7.21
N GLU A 106 -1.45 -9.80 7.63
CA GLU A 106 -2.26 -8.61 7.37
C GLU A 106 -1.61 -7.35 7.95
N ARG A 107 -1.07 -7.44 9.17
CA ARG A 107 -0.33 -6.33 9.80
C ARG A 107 0.91 -5.86 9.05
N ASP A 108 1.44 -6.64 8.11
CA ASP A 108 2.65 -6.29 7.37
C ASP A 108 2.33 -5.40 6.14
N TRP A 109 1.07 -5.29 5.75
CA TRP A 109 0.59 -4.43 4.65
C TRP A 109 0.35 -3.00 5.12
N GLY A 110 0.73 -2.04 4.28
CA GLY A 110 0.27 -0.65 4.38
C GLY A 110 -0.70 -0.31 3.26
N HIS A 111 -1.51 0.75 3.43
CA HIS A 111 -2.62 1.05 2.51
C HIS A 111 -2.28 2.22 1.59
N LEU A 112 -2.84 3.41 1.83
CA LEU A 112 -2.63 4.58 0.97
C LEU A 112 -1.39 5.37 1.37
N ILE A 113 -0.56 5.70 0.39
CA ILE A 113 0.53 6.68 0.53
C ILE A 113 0.33 7.79 -0.48
N PHE A 114 0.28 9.01 0.02
CA PHE A 114 0.39 10.22 -0.76
C PHE A 114 1.78 10.83 -0.57
N THR A 115 2.26 11.50 -1.60
CA THR A 115 3.51 12.25 -1.53
C THR A 115 3.33 13.62 -2.15
N ASP A 116 4.11 14.58 -1.66
CA ASP A 116 4.25 15.87 -2.31
C ASP A 116 5.17 15.75 -3.53
N MET A 117 5.21 16.80 -4.36
CA MET A 117 6.04 16.83 -5.57
C MET A 117 7.57 16.75 -5.33
N THR A 118 8.01 16.70 -4.06
CA THR A 118 9.44 16.68 -3.69
C THR A 118 9.91 15.33 -3.15
N LEU A 119 9.01 14.37 -2.91
CA LEU A 119 9.31 13.09 -2.23
C LEU A 119 9.91 13.27 -0.83
N THR A 120 9.68 14.40 -0.17
CA THR A 120 10.20 14.63 1.20
C THR A 120 9.11 14.51 2.25
N ARG A 121 7.83 14.61 1.85
CA ARG A 121 6.69 14.59 2.77
C ARG A 121 5.65 13.58 2.30
N PHE A 122 5.11 12.83 3.25
CA PHE A 122 4.21 11.72 2.95
C PHE A 122 3.01 11.70 3.89
N LEU A 123 1.83 11.48 3.32
CA LEU A 123 0.62 11.15 4.08
C LEU A 123 0.39 9.66 3.97
N LEU A 124 0.18 8.98 5.10
CA LEU A 124 -0.17 7.57 5.17
C LEU A 124 -1.57 7.45 5.75
N VAL A 125 -2.47 6.79 5.02
CA VAL A 125 -3.83 6.52 5.52
C VAL A 125 -4.05 5.02 5.55
N MET A 126 -4.18 4.47 6.75
CA MET A 126 -4.67 3.10 6.95
C MET A 126 -6.19 3.10 6.92
N ILE A 127 -6.77 2.05 6.35
CA ILE A 127 -8.22 1.88 6.23
C ILE A 127 -8.55 0.56 6.90
N PHE A 128 -9.24 0.61 8.03
CA PHE A 128 -9.56 -0.59 8.79
C PHE A 128 -11.05 -0.91 8.68
N PRO A 129 -11.43 -2.19 8.89
CA PRO A 129 -12.84 -2.50 9.13
C PRO A 129 -13.31 -1.85 10.43
N ASP A 130 -14.60 -1.96 10.72
CA ASP A 130 -15.10 -1.58 12.03
C ASP A 130 -14.63 -2.51 13.14
N GLU A 131 -14.53 -1.92 14.33
CA GLU A 131 -14.35 -2.63 15.58
C GLU A 131 -15.42 -3.72 15.71
N CYS A 132 -15.04 -4.85 16.30
CA CYS A 132 -16.00 -5.88 16.66
C CYS A 132 -15.88 -6.16 18.16
N ASP A 133 -17.00 -6.05 18.87
CA ASP A 133 -17.12 -6.43 20.28
C ASP A 133 -16.79 -7.91 20.55
N CYS A 134 -16.64 -8.71 19.49
CA CYS A 134 -16.18 -10.09 19.55
C CYS A 134 -14.68 -10.25 19.91
N GLY A 135 -13.94 -9.16 20.13
CA GLY A 135 -12.53 -9.19 20.56
C GLY A 135 -11.52 -9.43 19.43
N ASN A 136 -11.98 -9.41 18.17
CA ASN A 136 -11.16 -9.70 16.99
C ASN A 136 -10.44 -8.45 16.44
N PHE A 137 -11.10 -7.30 16.53
CA PHE A 137 -10.59 -6.00 16.07
C PHE A 137 -10.73 -4.99 17.21
N SER A 138 -9.65 -4.29 17.55
CA SER A 138 -9.63 -3.32 18.64
C SER A 138 -9.00 -2.00 18.18
N HIS A 139 -9.54 -0.87 18.65
CA HIS A 139 -9.05 0.47 18.34
C HIS A 139 -7.57 0.63 18.73
N HIS A 140 -7.15 -0.08 19.78
CA HIS A 140 -5.75 -0.10 20.21
C HIS A 140 -4.82 -0.70 19.15
N ASP A 141 -5.28 -1.73 18.44
CA ASP A 141 -4.50 -2.34 17.36
C ASP A 141 -4.35 -1.37 16.19
N TYR A 142 -5.37 -0.58 15.86
CA TYR A 142 -5.35 0.31 14.70
C TYR A 142 -4.33 1.43 14.85
N GLY A 143 -4.27 2.03 16.05
CA GLY A 143 -3.23 3.02 16.37
C GLY A 143 -1.83 2.41 16.31
N ALA A 144 -1.64 1.24 16.92
CA ALA A 144 -0.35 0.55 16.93
C ALA A 144 0.12 0.14 15.52
N LEU A 145 -0.79 -0.37 14.68
CA LEU A 145 -0.52 -0.73 13.29
C LEU A 145 -0.21 0.49 12.43
N THR A 146 -0.98 1.56 12.57
CA THR A 146 -0.76 2.82 11.83
C THR A 146 0.60 3.42 12.16
N LYS A 147 0.95 3.51 13.46
CA LYS A 147 2.27 4.00 13.88
C LYS A 147 3.40 3.09 13.37
N TYR A 148 3.24 1.77 13.49
CA TYR A 148 4.20 0.80 12.98
C TYR A 148 4.43 0.95 11.48
N GLN A 149 3.36 1.09 10.68
CA GLN A 149 3.50 1.31 9.23
C GLN A 149 4.15 2.65 8.90
N ALA A 150 3.89 3.70 9.68
CA ALA A 150 4.56 4.99 9.52
C ALA A 150 6.08 4.90 9.79
N ASP A 151 6.48 4.24 10.88
CA ASP A 151 7.89 3.97 11.22
C ASP A 151 8.59 3.13 10.15
N ARG A 152 7.87 2.14 9.62
CA ARG A 152 8.38 1.20 8.61
C ARG A 152 8.54 1.86 7.26
N PHE A 153 7.61 2.71 6.89
CA PHE A 153 7.73 3.54 5.71
C PHE A 153 8.85 4.58 5.86
N MET A 154 8.98 5.25 7.01
CA MET A 154 10.10 6.17 7.28
C MET A 154 11.46 5.46 7.24
N SER A 155 11.55 4.24 7.78
CA SER A 155 12.75 3.40 7.69
C SER A 155 13.11 3.12 6.22
N LEU A 156 12.12 2.80 5.38
CA LEU A 156 12.34 2.60 3.94
C LEU A 156 12.79 3.88 3.25
N LEU A 157 12.13 5.02 3.51
CA LEU A 157 12.49 6.31 2.93
C LEU A 157 13.92 6.71 3.31
N THR A 158 14.27 6.57 4.58
CA THR A 158 15.62 6.83 5.08
C THR A 158 16.65 5.96 4.37
N TYR A 159 16.33 4.69 4.13
CA TYR A 159 17.21 3.79 3.40
C TYR A 159 17.41 4.20 1.92
N LEU A 160 16.32 4.54 1.22
CA LEU A 160 16.35 4.84 -0.21
C LEU A 160 16.83 6.26 -0.56
N HIS A 161 16.57 7.23 0.32
CA HIS A 161 16.77 8.66 0.09
C HIS A 161 17.79 9.30 1.06
N HIS A 162 18.75 8.51 1.56
CA HIS A 162 19.77 8.98 2.51
C HIS A 162 20.73 10.06 1.98
N THR A 163 20.85 10.25 0.66
CA THR A 163 21.73 11.27 0.06
C THR A 163 20.97 12.53 -0.35
N GLU A 164 20.02 12.39 -1.27
CA GLU A 164 19.26 13.45 -1.90
C GLU A 164 17.77 13.24 -1.66
N GLY A 165 17.04 14.33 -1.40
CA GLY A 165 15.60 14.27 -1.12
C GLY A 165 15.31 13.51 0.17
N LYS A 166 16.08 13.78 1.23
CA LYS A 166 15.89 13.15 2.54
C LYS A 166 14.44 13.34 2.99
N PRO A 167 13.79 12.29 3.51
CA PRO A 167 12.43 12.42 4.02
C PRO A 167 12.45 13.37 5.22
N ASN A 168 11.49 14.30 5.24
CA ASN A 168 11.25 15.16 6.38
C ASN A 168 10.37 14.41 7.39
N TRP A 169 9.21 13.97 6.92
CA TRP A 169 8.23 13.31 7.78
C TRP A 169 7.24 12.43 7.01
N VAL A 170 6.67 11.49 7.77
CA VAL A 170 5.49 10.69 7.42
C VAL A 170 4.42 11.03 8.44
N ARG A 171 3.31 11.61 7.97
CA ARG A 171 2.12 11.88 8.79
C ARG A 171 1.12 10.78 8.49
N ALA A 172 0.75 10.02 9.51
CA ALA A 172 -0.09 8.85 9.38
C ALA A 172 -1.39 8.99 10.17
N THR A 173 -2.48 8.44 9.63
CA THR A 173 -3.77 8.32 10.31
C THR A 173 -4.46 7.03 9.89
N TYR A 174 -5.58 6.73 10.52
CA TYR A 174 -6.47 5.65 10.09
C TYR A 174 -7.93 6.09 10.09
N VAL A 175 -8.70 5.44 9.24
CA VAL A 175 -10.15 5.62 9.08
C VAL A 175 -10.86 4.26 9.10
N THR A 176 -12.15 4.25 9.41
CA THR A 176 -13.01 3.07 9.55
C THR A 176 -14.37 3.28 8.86
N ASP A 177 -15.19 2.24 8.77
CA ASP A 177 -16.52 2.37 8.16
C ASP A 177 -17.45 3.23 9.04
N SER A 178 -17.33 3.09 10.36
CA SER A 178 -18.01 3.87 11.40
C SER A 178 -17.73 5.36 11.36
N ASP A 179 -16.60 5.81 10.81
CA ASP A 179 -16.33 7.23 10.54
C ASP A 179 -16.58 7.63 9.07
N ASN A 180 -17.29 6.79 8.31
CA ASN A 180 -17.55 6.92 6.87
C ASN A 180 -16.27 7.21 6.08
N TYR A 181 -15.15 6.62 6.51
CA TYR A 181 -13.83 6.84 5.94
C TYR A 181 -13.39 8.32 5.92
N THR A 182 -13.90 9.15 6.83
CA THR A 182 -13.65 10.59 6.85
C THR A 182 -12.32 10.92 7.53
N LEU A 183 -11.47 11.69 6.84
CA LEU A 183 -10.21 12.17 7.39
C LEU A 183 -10.45 13.27 8.43
N ASP A 184 -9.74 13.17 9.56
CA ASP A 184 -9.70 14.24 10.56
C ASP A 184 -9.17 15.53 9.90
N PRO A 185 -9.89 16.67 9.98
CA PRO A 185 -9.40 17.93 9.40
C PRO A 185 -8.02 18.34 9.91
N LEU A 186 -7.67 18.02 11.16
CA LEU A 186 -6.34 18.28 11.73
C LEU A 186 -5.24 17.45 11.05
N PHE A 187 -5.58 16.33 10.41
CA PHE A 187 -4.63 15.54 9.63
C PHE A 187 -4.13 16.32 8.42
N LEU A 188 -5.01 17.11 7.78
CA LEU A 188 -4.72 17.83 6.55
C LEU A 188 -4.31 19.29 6.78
N GLN A 189 -4.87 19.95 7.81
CA GLN A 189 -4.70 21.40 7.99
C GLN A 189 -3.34 21.87 8.50
N SER A 190 -2.65 21.07 9.32
CA SER A 190 -1.33 21.43 9.88
C SER A 190 -0.35 20.28 9.71
N PHE A 191 0.85 20.62 9.25
CA PHE A 191 2.00 19.71 9.18
C PHE A 191 2.89 19.79 10.42
N ASP A 192 2.52 20.59 11.41
CA ASP A 192 3.20 20.56 12.70
C ASP A 192 2.86 19.25 13.42
N PRO A 193 3.70 18.84 14.40
CA PRO A 193 3.35 17.74 15.29
C PRO A 193 1.95 17.97 15.87
N PRO A 194 1.04 16.98 15.74
CA PRO A 194 -0.31 17.16 16.21
C PRO A 194 -0.32 17.37 17.73
N PRO A 195 -1.30 18.11 18.28
CA PRO A 195 -1.44 18.21 19.73
C PRO A 195 -1.61 16.81 20.33
N SER A 196 -1.17 16.61 21.57
CA SER A 196 -1.25 15.31 22.27
C SER A 196 -2.68 14.75 22.39
N THR A 197 -3.69 15.57 22.13
CA THR A 197 -5.11 15.22 22.11
C THR A 197 -5.58 14.56 20.81
N ALA A 198 -4.81 14.65 19.71
CA ALA A 198 -5.16 14.05 18.43
C ALA A 198 -4.86 12.54 18.43
N ARG A 199 -5.81 11.74 18.94
CA ARG A 199 -5.61 10.30 19.19
C ARG A 199 -5.36 9.43 17.96
N LYS A 200 -5.67 9.90 16.75
CA LYS A 200 -5.54 9.15 15.49
C LYS A 200 -4.40 9.62 14.58
N ILE A 201 -3.72 10.72 14.91
CA ILE A 201 -2.68 11.30 14.04
C ILE A 201 -1.29 11.01 14.59
N PHE A 202 -0.46 10.38 13.77
CA PHE A 202 0.93 10.07 14.08
C PHE A 202 1.84 10.89 13.17
N HIS A 203 2.85 11.53 13.75
CA HIS A 203 3.84 12.28 12.99
C HIS A 203 5.21 11.65 13.25
N VAL A 204 5.82 11.07 12.22
CA VAL A 204 7.11 10.39 12.29
C VAL A 204 8.12 11.18 11.47
N THR A 205 9.20 11.61 12.08
CA THR A 205 10.29 12.36 11.44
C THR A 205 11.53 11.48 11.25
N ALA A 206 12.47 11.90 10.41
CA ALA A 206 13.69 11.14 10.15
C ALA A 206 14.62 11.01 11.38
N ASP A 207 14.46 11.87 12.39
CA ASP A 207 15.18 11.84 13.66
C ASP A 207 14.44 11.10 14.78
N ALA A 208 13.13 10.84 14.63
CA ALA A 208 12.28 10.26 15.67
C ALA A 208 11.40 9.11 15.16
N PHE A 209 11.98 8.19 14.38
CA PHE A 209 11.32 6.95 13.96
C PHE A 209 11.90 5.73 14.68
N VAL A 210 11.10 4.66 14.77
CA VAL A 210 11.56 3.36 15.28
C VAL A 210 12.10 2.51 14.11
N PRO A 211 13.38 2.11 14.12
CA PRO A 211 13.93 1.22 13.07
C PRO A 211 13.19 -0.12 13.04
N CYS A 212 12.64 -0.51 11.89
CA CYS A 212 11.78 -1.70 11.81
C CYS A 212 11.87 -2.49 10.49
N LEU A 213 12.89 -2.23 9.67
CA LEU A 213 13.19 -3.10 8.53
C LEU A 213 13.95 -4.33 8.97
N LEU A 214 13.51 -5.51 8.51
CA LEU A 214 14.20 -6.75 8.80
C LEU A 214 15.41 -6.94 7.89
N SER A 215 16.43 -7.68 8.35
CA SER A 215 17.62 -7.97 7.54
C SER A 215 17.27 -8.57 6.17
N ALA A 216 16.33 -9.52 6.12
CA ALA A 216 15.90 -10.14 4.86
C ALA A 216 15.24 -9.14 3.90
N GLU A 217 14.57 -8.11 4.43
CA GLU A 217 13.96 -7.06 3.61
C GLU A 217 15.05 -6.16 3.03
N LEU A 218 16.03 -5.76 3.86
CA LEU A 218 17.17 -4.97 3.42
C LEU A 218 18.01 -5.70 2.37
N ASP A 219 18.23 -7.01 2.51
CA ASP A 219 18.91 -7.82 1.49
C ASP A 219 18.15 -7.86 0.16
N SER A 220 16.81 -7.92 0.23
CA SER A 220 15.96 -7.90 -0.95
C SER A 220 15.97 -6.52 -1.62
N ILE A 221 15.93 -5.43 -0.82
CA ILE A 221 16.05 -4.06 -1.31
C ILE A 221 17.43 -3.85 -1.96
N ASP A 222 18.52 -4.29 -1.33
CA ASP A 222 19.86 -4.18 -1.88
C ASP A 222 19.99 -4.92 -3.21
N THR A 223 19.36 -6.08 -3.34
CA THR A 223 19.32 -6.84 -4.59
C THR A 223 18.58 -6.06 -5.68
N LEU A 224 17.46 -5.42 -5.35
CA LEU A 224 16.73 -4.55 -6.28
C LEU A 224 17.57 -3.33 -6.70
N LEU A 225 18.24 -2.66 -5.74
CA LEU A 225 19.02 -1.45 -6.00
C LEU A 225 20.32 -1.70 -6.78
N LYS A 226 20.95 -2.87 -6.58
CA LYS A 226 22.14 -3.29 -7.36
C LYS A 226 21.86 -3.33 -8.86
N GLN A 227 20.64 -3.66 -9.28
CA GLN A 227 20.25 -3.63 -10.69
C GLN A 227 20.29 -2.21 -11.27
N GLY A 228 20.18 -1.18 -10.43
CA GLY A 228 20.35 0.23 -10.79
C GLY A 228 21.74 0.81 -10.48
N GLY A 229 22.72 -0.02 -10.12
CA GLY A 229 24.09 0.42 -9.80
C GLY A 229 24.26 1.19 -8.49
N LYS A 230 23.21 1.26 -7.65
CA LYS A 230 23.27 1.97 -6.36
C LYS A 230 23.67 1.03 -5.23
N ARG A 231 24.60 1.47 -4.39
CA ARG A 231 25.02 0.76 -3.18
C ARG A 231 24.72 1.63 -1.96
N VAL A 232 23.97 1.09 -1.02
CA VAL A 232 23.65 1.79 0.23
C VAL A 232 24.78 1.59 1.24
N PRO A 233 25.26 2.65 1.93
CA PRO A 233 26.26 2.52 2.98
C PRO A 233 25.77 1.66 4.15
N LYS A 234 26.70 0.91 4.78
CA LYS A 234 26.38 0.08 5.95
C LYS A 234 25.83 0.91 7.12
N THR A 235 26.30 2.15 7.28
CA THR A 235 25.84 3.07 8.33
C THR A 235 24.34 3.34 8.23
N VAL A 236 23.84 3.63 7.02
CA VAL A 236 22.40 3.81 6.76
C VAL A 236 21.63 2.53 7.01
N ARG A 237 22.20 1.37 6.64
CA ARG A 237 21.59 0.07 6.93
C ARG A 237 21.38 -0.16 8.43
N TYR A 238 22.35 0.16 9.26
CA TYR A 238 22.22 0.02 10.71
C TYR A 238 21.20 0.99 11.33
N GLN A 239 20.98 2.16 10.72
CA GLN A 239 19.98 3.13 11.20
C GLN A 239 18.54 2.63 11.06
N VAL A 240 18.26 1.79 10.08
CA VAL A 240 16.89 1.36 9.74
C VAL A 240 16.61 -0.10 10.11
N LEU A 241 17.66 -0.85 10.46
CA LEU A 241 17.58 -2.25 10.84
C LEU A 241 16.86 -2.38 12.19
N GLY A 242 15.70 -3.04 12.16
CA GLY A 242 14.96 -3.44 13.35
C GLY A 242 14.93 -4.95 13.55
N GLY A 243 14.22 -5.37 14.58
CA GLY A 243 14.00 -6.78 14.92
C GLY A 243 12.55 -7.22 14.77
N LYS A 244 12.26 -8.45 15.21
CA LYS A 244 10.87 -8.96 15.23
C LYS A 244 10.06 -8.41 16.40
N ASP A 245 10.75 -7.94 17.42
CA ASP A 245 10.29 -7.29 18.65
C ASP A 245 9.77 -5.87 18.41
N THR A 246 10.18 -5.21 17.32
CA THR A 246 9.64 -3.88 16.95
C THR A 246 8.25 -3.96 16.30
N ARG A 247 7.75 -5.17 16.06
CA ARG A 247 6.42 -5.39 15.50
C ARG A 247 5.37 -5.24 16.60
N PRO A 248 4.24 -4.56 16.34
CA PRO A 248 3.25 -4.33 17.37
C PRO A 248 2.62 -5.65 17.83
N ASP A 249 2.34 -5.71 19.13
CA ASP A 249 1.58 -6.80 19.73
C ASP A 249 0.09 -6.52 19.56
N VAL A 250 -0.49 -7.17 18.55
CA VAL A 250 -1.87 -6.97 18.10
C VAL A 250 -2.68 -8.25 18.21
N SER A 251 -4.00 -8.19 18.02
CA SER A 251 -4.87 -9.37 18.07
C SER A 251 -4.40 -10.49 17.10
N ALA A 252 -4.90 -11.71 17.36
CA ALA A 252 -4.58 -12.88 16.54
C ALA A 252 -4.99 -12.71 15.07
N VAL A 253 -6.03 -11.93 14.79
CA VAL A 253 -6.53 -11.68 13.43
C VAL A 253 -5.46 -11.02 12.57
N TRP A 254 -4.79 -9.99 13.11
CA TRP A 254 -3.69 -9.28 12.45
C TRP A 254 -2.41 -10.10 12.31
N LYS A 255 -2.27 -11.15 13.14
CA LYS A 255 -1.13 -12.08 13.12
C LYS A 255 -1.37 -13.27 12.18
N SER A 256 -2.59 -13.45 11.69
CA SER A 256 -2.94 -14.52 10.77
C SER A 256 -2.05 -14.46 9.53
N LYS A 257 -1.58 -15.63 9.08
CA LYS A 257 -0.82 -15.68 7.84
C LYS A 257 -1.76 -15.34 6.72
N ASN A 258 -1.32 -14.46 5.82
CA ASN A 258 -2.01 -14.26 4.56
C ASN A 258 -2.14 -15.63 3.92
N SER A 259 -3.37 -16.02 3.56
CA SER A 259 -3.59 -17.29 2.87
C SER A 259 -2.57 -17.39 1.73
N PRO A 260 -1.86 -18.52 1.53
CA PRO A 260 -0.84 -18.64 0.48
C PRO A 260 -1.35 -18.21 -0.89
N VAL A 261 -2.68 -18.31 -1.07
CA VAL A 261 -3.35 -17.80 -2.23
C VAL A 261 -3.11 -16.29 -2.39
N CYS A 262 -3.12 -15.40 -1.39
CA CYS A 262 -2.79 -13.96 -1.54
C CYS A 262 -1.38 -13.63 -2.08
N SER A 263 -0.42 -14.56 -2.07
CA SER A 263 0.87 -14.35 -2.77
C SER A 263 0.85 -14.73 -4.26
N LEU A 264 -0.22 -15.42 -4.72
CA LEU A 264 -0.39 -15.99 -6.08
C LEU A 264 -1.85 -15.93 -6.62
N ARG A 265 -2.81 -15.26 -5.97
CA ARG A 265 -4.27 -15.19 -6.33
C ARG A 265 -4.57 -14.13 -7.37
N LEU A 266 -3.54 -13.57 -7.99
CA LEU A 266 -3.65 -12.78 -9.22
C LEU A 266 -3.76 -13.67 -10.47
N ARG A 267 -3.90 -15.00 -10.34
CA ARG A 267 -3.93 -15.92 -11.50
C ARG A 267 -5.09 -16.89 -11.67
N GLN A 268 -6.07 -17.08 -10.75
CA GLN A 268 -7.06 -18.16 -10.99
C GLN A 268 -8.39 -18.19 -10.20
N GLN A 269 -9.11 -17.08 -10.05
CA GLN A 269 -10.53 -17.15 -9.64
C GLN A 269 -11.46 -16.37 -10.56
N LEU A 270 -11.36 -16.69 -11.85
CA LEU A 270 -12.52 -16.79 -12.74
C LEU A 270 -12.73 -18.29 -13.04
N ARG A 271 -13.57 -18.96 -12.25
CA ARG A 271 -14.53 -19.88 -12.86
C ARG A 271 -15.92 -19.35 -12.53
N PRO A 272 -16.75 -19.12 -13.55
CA PRO A 272 -18.09 -18.58 -13.37
C PRO A 272 -18.94 -19.57 -12.59
N HIS A 273 -19.90 -19.02 -11.85
CA HIS A 273 -21.11 -19.74 -11.49
C HIS A 273 -21.57 -20.56 -12.69
N ALA A 274 -21.75 -21.86 -12.47
CA ALA A 274 -22.47 -22.73 -13.38
C ALA A 274 -23.86 -22.13 -13.60
N VAL A 275 -24.04 -21.41 -14.70
CA VAL A 275 -25.36 -21.24 -15.31
C VAL A 275 -25.76 -22.63 -15.74
N ARG A 276 -26.59 -23.29 -14.92
CA ARG A 276 -27.44 -24.39 -15.38
C ARG A 276 -28.33 -23.81 -16.48
N GLN A 277 -27.89 -23.89 -17.72
CA GLN A 277 -28.83 -23.88 -18.84
C GLN A 277 -29.67 -25.14 -18.69
N ALA A 278 -30.94 -24.94 -18.35
CA ALA A 278 -31.96 -25.97 -18.49
C ALA A 278 -31.91 -26.46 -19.94
N ARG A 279 -31.63 -27.76 -20.12
CA ARG A 279 -31.89 -28.41 -21.40
C ARG A 279 -33.40 -28.34 -21.66
N PRO A 280 -33.86 -27.94 -22.85
CA PRO A 280 -35.25 -28.14 -23.22
C PRO A 280 -35.55 -29.65 -23.21
N PRO A 281 -36.78 -30.07 -22.85
CA PRO A 281 -37.16 -31.47 -22.87
C PRO A 281 -37.07 -32.00 -24.30
N LEU A 282 -36.36 -33.11 -24.45
CA LEU A 282 -36.37 -33.94 -25.66
C LEU A 282 -37.77 -34.53 -25.80
N ASP A 283 -38.41 -34.14 -26.89
CA ASP A 283 -39.67 -34.69 -27.39
C ASP A 283 -39.43 -36.17 -27.77
N LEU A 284 -39.95 -37.08 -26.95
CA LEU A 284 -39.97 -38.52 -27.20
C LEU A 284 -41.39 -38.91 -27.63
N SER A 285 -41.77 -38.57 -28.86
CA SER A 285 -42.90 -39.20 -29.53
C SER A 285 -42.39 -40.38 -30.36
N ILE A 286 -42.43 -41.59 -29.80
CA ILE A 286 -42.38 -42.85 -30.56
C ILE A 286 -43.59 -43.68 -30.16
N ARG A 287 -44.55 -43.76 -31.11
CA ARG A 287 -45.38 -44.91 -31.55
C ARG A 287 -46.19 -45.66 -30.49
N SER A 288 -47.36 -46.22 -30.72
CA SER A 288 -48.35 -46.36 -31.80
C SER A 288 -49.52 -47.11 -31.11
N PRO A 289 -50.64 -47.38 -31.80
CA PRO A 289 -50.88 -48.80 -32.10
C PRO A 289 -50.86 -49.10 -33.59
#